data_AF-A0A972NLR9-F1
#
_entry.id   AF-A0A972NLR9-F1
#
_cell.length_a   1.000
_cell.length_b   1.000
_cell.length_c   1.000
_cell.angle_alpha   90.00
_cell.angle_beta   90.00
_cell.angle_gamma   90.00
#
_symmetry.space_group_name_H-M   'P 1'
#
loop_
_entity.id
_entity.type
_entity.pdbx_description
1 polymer ?
#
loop_
_entity_poly.entity_id
_entity_poly.type
_entity_poly.pdbx_seq_one_letter_code
_entity_poly.pdbx_strand_id
1 'polypeptide(L)'
;MHAQKHHRGAHHPSHLKAVKPTDQPHPGPKPEPKQKPKPTPRNSSTPREDRLAKFATFTTNLRMVSLNLLLLIGACLAGAMLWKLVFARETLIENIYVPEAFARIGYSSEAFQSLVAGHLIALEERAADVIPASAKEEIKLDSDMPDFSVPGTSISAKTILQYVREALPLPVSTISGSVTGTPDHYVLHLVLVERGQVYRFATPEGPIADLEQNLSNLAVDVLKKHSPYIYASYESAEAQAHCYAGKGACDFSEAERVFSSIVDAGDEQPNYKWALLGLSKIDEAYHDYKGEINAVSRLSADYPSSWSFYNWGVALSELGCHNMAIGAFERSIALRSSREAAFNAIGRAWLALARQAPDLHSTEAKTDLQNARDDFRVAVYLKPDYQEAHVNLAESLKLLDDDNGARREYVSAIKMDPTHAGLAYARYAELFLDRKERSKLLGFANWADDLHEECRATNSTSLLEALGCSVAMHAETIRVVSTDNHGGVETVAARVTPATDCRGLAVDDRLPPEDGLPDFAQIVP
;
A
#
# COMPACT_ATOMS: atom_id res chain seq x y z
N MET A 1 28.80 49.34 15.96
CA MET A 1 29.58 49.58 17.19
C MET A 1 29.61 48.30 18.00
N HIS A 2 30.83 47.91 18.39
CA HIS A 2 31.26 46.80 19.26
C HIS A 2 30.88 45.33 18.99
N ALA A 3 31.95 44.60 18.71
CA ALA A 3 32.14 43.16 18.67
C ALA A 3 32.20 42.52 20.07
N GLN A 4 32.00 41.21 20.16
CA GLN A 4 33.06 40.30 20.63
C GLN A 4 32.78 38.82 20.34
N LYS A 5 33.86 38.15 19.92
CA LYS A 5 34.06 36.72 19.65
C LYS A 5 34.27 35.95 20.97
N HIS A 6 33.94 34.66 21.03
CA HIS A 6 34.90 33.53 21.00
C HIS A 6 34.38 32.21 21.62
N HIS A 7 34.54 31.13 20.84
CA HIS A 7 35.09 29.78 21.14
C HIS A 7 34.60 28.97 22.34
N ARG A 8 34.02 27.78 22.07
CA ARG A 8 34.63 26.42 21.96
C ARG A 8 35.08 25.82 23.30
N GLY A 9 34.59 24.62 23.59
CA GLY A 9 35.24 23.69 24.53
C GLY A 9 34.29 22.60 25.03
N ALA A 10 34.43 21.40 24.46
CA ALA A 10 33.78 20.17 24.89
C ALA A 10 34.30 19.70 26.26
N HIS A 11 33.50 18.96 27.04
CA HIS A 11 33.93 17.84 27.88
C HIS A 11 32.72 17.14 28.58
N HIS A 12 32.47 15.89 28.20
CA HIS A 12 32.01 14.82 29.11
C HIS A 12 33.25 14.10 29.68
N PRO A 13 33.14 13.16 30.64
CA PRO A 13 32.17 12.95 31.72
C PRO A 13 32.89 12.68 33.07
N SER A 14 32.17 12.59 34.19
CA SER A 14 32.66 11.84 35.36
C SER A 14 31.51 11.53 36.31
N HIS A 15 31.45 10.30 36.83
CA HIS A 15 31.21 9.99 38.24
C HIS A 15 31.40 8.48 38.49
N LEU A 16 32.59 8.11 38.97
CA LEU A 16 32.81 6.94 39.82
C LEU A 16 33.06 7.47 41.24
N LYS A 17 32.37 6.91 42.25
CA LYS A 17 32.63 7.18 43.67
C LYS A 17 33.57 6.13 44.26
N ALA A 18 34.56 6.62 45.00
CA ALA A 18 35.62 5.89 45.69
C ALA A 18 35.11 5.23 47.00
N VAL A 19 35.49 3.97 47.28
CA VAL A 19 36.58 3.48 48.17
C VAL A 19 36.35 3.67 49.68
N LYS A 20 36.59 2.59 50.45
CA LYS A 20 37.32 2.70 51.73
C LYS A 20 38.42 1.62 51.86
N PRO A 21 39.55 1.94 52.52
CA PRO A 21 40.79 1.15 52.58
C PRO A 21 40.88 0.39 53.93
N THR A 22 41.84 -0.51 54.21
CA THR A 22 43.26 -0.23 54.46
C THR A 22 44.10 -1.52 54.67
N ASP A 23 45.41 -1.33 54.45
CA ASP A 23 46.60 -1.94 55.07
C ASP A 23 47.33 -3.16 54.44
N GLN A 24 48.44 -2.81 53.77
CA GLN A 24 49.71 -3.57 53.59
C GLN A 24 50.53 -3.54 54.92
N PRO A 25 51.86 -3.90 55.04
CA PRO A 25 52.85 -4.43 54.08
C PRO A 25 53.92 -5.48 54.57
N HIS A 26 54.50 -6.21 53.59
CA HIS A 26 55.94 -6.61 53.40
C HIS A 26 56.70 -7.53 54.41
N PRO A 27 57.96 -7.99 54.14
CA PRO A 27 58.38 -8.98 53.12
C PRO A 27 59.44 -10.05 53.58
N GLY A 28 59.60 -11.14 52.80
CA GLY A 28 60.81 -12.00 52.66
C GLY A 28 61.12 -13.01 53.80
N PRO A 29 62.03 -14.01 53.64
CA PRO A 29 62.90 -14.40 52.50
C PRO A 29 62.83 -15.93 52.11
N LYS A 30 63.58 -16.36 51.09
CA LYS A 30 63.94 -17.78 50.78
C LYS A 30 65.37 -18.07 51.29
N PRO A 31 65.73 -19.28 51.80
CA PRO A 31 66.23 -20.39 50.95
C PRO A 31 65.95 -21.85 51.46
N GLU A 32 66.37 -22.83 50.66
CA GLU A 32 66.11 -24.30 50.60
C GLU A 32 66.78 -25.22 51.68
N PRO A 33 66.93 -26.56 51.53
CA PRO A 33 65.94 -27.66 51.67
C PRO A 33 66.41 -28.80 52.65
N LYS A 34 65.55 -29.75 53.09
CA LYS A 34 65.92 -31.13 53.54
C LYS A 34 64.71 -32.06 53.80
N GLN A 35 64.97 -33.38 53.74
CA GLN A 35 64.10 -34.53 53.40
C GLN A 35 63.19 -35.14 54.51
N LYS A 36 61.99 -35.64 54.08
CA LYS A 36 61.21 -36.92 54.30
C LYS A 36 61.25 -37.71 55.64
N PRO A 37 60.33 -38.68 55.92
CA PRO A 37 58.89 -38.87 55.57
C PRO A 37 58.01 -39.45 56.73
N LYS A 38 56.67 -39.54 56.56
CA LYS A 38 55.78 -40.66 57.01
C LYS A 38 54.38 -40.55 56.34
N PRO A 39 53.57 -41.63 56.24
CA PRO A 39 52.76 -41.95 55.05
C PRO A 39 51.22 -41.85 55.23
N THR A 40 50.57 -41.47 54.11
CA THR A 40 49.24 -41.81 53.51
C THR A 40 48.15 -42.56 54.31
N PRO A 41 46.84 -42.29 54.07
CA PRO A 41 46.14 -42.68 52.83
C PRO A 41 45.39 -41.51 52.15
N ARG A 42 45.70 -41.19 50.88
CA ARG A 42 45.04 -41.71 49.66
C ARG A 42 43.51 -41.55 49.68
N ASN A 43 43.04 -40.43 49.12
CA ASN A 43 41.87 -40.42 48.25
C ASN A 43 42.31 -39.88 46.90
N SER A 44 42.52 -40.80 45.96
CA SER A 44 42.71 -40.54 44.55
C SER A 44 41.34 -40.38 43.90
N SER A 45 40.85 -39.16 43.75
CA SER A 45 40.00 -38.85 42.59
C SER A 45 40.91 -38.36 41.48
N THR A 46 40.82 -39.01 40.32
CA THR A 46 41.67 -38.67 39.18
C THR A 46 41.18 -37.38 38.52
N PRO A 47 42.04 -36.55 37.90
CA PRO A 47 41.64 -35.33 37.17
C PRO A 47 40.61 -35.59 36.05
N ARG A 48 40.42 -36.85 35.67
CA ARG A 48 39.52 -37.31 34.61
C ARG A 48 38.09 -37.52 35.12
N GLU A 49 37.90 -37.97 36.37
CA GLU A 49 36.57 -38.14 36.99
C GLU A 49 35.92 -36.79 37.29
N ASP A 50 36.69 -35.82 37.77
CA ASP A 50 36.21 -34.46 38.06
C ASP A 50 35.82 -33.69 36.77
N ARG A 51 36.49 -33.99 35.64
CA ARG A 51 36.11 -33.47 34.32
C ARG A 51 34.84 -34.12 33.77
N LEU A 52 34.62 -35.41 33.99
CA LEU A 52 33.40 -36.11 33.57
C LEU A 52 32.18 -35.65 34.38
N ALA A 53 32.32 -35.43 35.69
CA ALA A 53 31.27 -34.87 36.53
C ALA A 53 30.91 -33.42 36.14
N LYS A 54 31.92 -32.59 35.83
CA LYS A 54 31.73 -31.23 35.29
C LYS A 54 31.07 -31.22 33.92
N PHE A 55 31.37 -32.20 33.06
CA PHE A 55 30.73 -32.34 31.76
C PHE A 55 29.28 -32.83 31.86
N ALA A 56 28.99 -33.75 32.79
CA ALA A 56 27.63 -34.23 33.06
C ALA A 56 26.73 -33.12 33.63
N THR A 57 27.26 -32.30 34.55
CA THR A 57 26.53 -31.13 35.08
C THR A 57 26.37 -30.03 34.02
N PHE A 58 27.38 -29.78 33.18
CA PHE A 58 27.28 -28.86 32.05
C PHE A 58 26.19 -29.28 31.04
N THR A 59 26.16 -30.56 30.64
CA THR A 59 25.15 -31.07 29.69
C THR A 59 23.73 -31.07 30.28
N THR A 60 23.58 -31.30 31.59
CA THR A 60 22.29 -31.21 32.29
C THR A 60 21.80 -29.76 32.40
N ASN A 61 22.71 -28.83 32.75
CA ASN A 61 22.40 -27.40 32.77
C ASN A 61 22.07 -26.88 31.37
N LEU A 62 22.80 -27.32 30.34
CA LEU A 62 22.54 -26.96 28.94
C LEU A 62 21.15 -27.47 28.49
N ARG A 63 20.76 -28.69 28.88
CA ARG A 63 19.41 -29.22 28.65
C ARG A 63 18.33 -28.40 29.36
N MET A 64 18.53 -28.04 30.62
CA MET A 64 17.55 -27.21 31.35
C MET A 64 17.44 -25.80 30.76
N VAL A 65 18.57 -25.17 30.40
CA VAL A 65 18.58 -23.85 29.76
C VAL A 65 17.93 -23.90 28.39
N SER A 66 18.21 -24.91 27.57
CA SER A 66 17.56 -25.07 26.25
C SER A 66 16.06 -25.36 26.37
N LEU A 67 15.63 -26.17 27.34
CA LEU A 67 14.21 -26.45 27.58
C LEU A 67 13.45 -25.20 28.07
N ASN A 68 14.06 -24.44 28.99
CA ASN A 68 13.49 -23.17 29.46
C ASN A 68 13.47 -22.11 28.35
N LEU A 69 14.50 -22.06 27.50
CA LEU A 69 14.53 -21.17 26.34
C LEU A 69 13.44 -21.54 25.33
N LEU A 70 13.23 -22.83 25.06
CA LEU A 70 12.14 -23.31 24.21
C LEU A 70 10.76 -22.99 24.79
N LEU A 71 10.57 -23.15 26.11
CA LEU A 71 9.34 -22.75 26.80
C LEU A 71 9.12 -21.25 26.72
N LEU A 72 10.17 -20.45 26.86
CA LEU A 72 10.07 -18.98 26.81
C LEU A 72 9.80 -18.48 25.38
N ILE A 73 10.42 -19.11 24.38
CA ILE A 73 10.09 -18.90 22.95
C ILE A 73 8.63 -19.32 22.70
N GLY A 74 8.19 -20.48 23.19
CA GLY A 74 6.82 -20.94 23.09
C GLY A 74 5.82 -19.97 23.74
N ALA A 75 6.15 -19.43 24.91
CA ALA A 75 5.35 -18.42 25.60
C ALA A 75 5.34 -17.07 24.87
N CYS A 76 6.47 -16.65 24.29
CA CYS A 76 6.52 -15.42 23.48
C CYS A 76 5.74 -15.57 22.18
N LEU A 77 5.84 -16.72 21.50
CA LEU A 77 5.07 -17.03 20.30
C LEU A 77 3.58 -17.12 20.62
N ALA A 78 3.20 -17.79 21.71
CA ALA A 78 1.82 -17.83 22.19
C ALA A 78 1.32 -16.43 22.57
N GLY A 79 2.15 -15.61 23.22
CA GLY A 79 1.83 -14.22 23.56
C GLY A 79 1.66 -13.33 22.32
N ALA A 80 2.53 -13.48 21.30
CA ALA A 80 2.41 -12.77 20.03
C ALA A 80 1.19 -13.23 19.22
N MET A 81 0.88 -14.53 19.24
CA MET A 81 -0.32 -15.10 18.63
C MET A 81 -1.57 -14.60 19.34
N LEU A 82 -1.58 -14.58 20.68
CA LEU A 82 -2.67 -14.05 21.50
C LEU A 82 -2.85 -12.55 21.25
N TRP A 83 -1.75 -11.79 21.16
CA TRP A 83 -1.78 -10.37 20.80
C TRP A 83 -2.41 -10.16 19.42
N LYS A 84 -2.01 -10.96 18.42
CA LYS A 84 -2.60 -10.90 17.08
C LYS A 84 -4.10 -11.24 17.13
N LEU A 85 -4.50 -12.30 17.83
CA LEU A 85 -5.90 -12.70 18.01
C LEU A 85 -6.76 -11.68 18.76
N VAL A 86 -6.17 -10.93 19.69
CA VAL A 86 -6.86 -9.94 20.54
C VAL A 86 -7.01 -8.59 19.84
N PHE A 87 -6.02 -8.20 19.02
CA PHE A 87 -5.99 -6.87 18.40
C PHE A 87 -6.26 -6.88 16.88
N ALA A 88 -6.40 -8.05 16.24
CA ALA A 88 -6.85 -8.12 14.86
C ALA A 88 -8.32 -7.69 14.75
N ARG A 89 -8.63 -6.85 13.75
CA ARG A 89 -10.00 -6.56 13.33
C ARG A 89 -10.50 -7.76 12.53
N GLU A 90 -11.03 -8.75 13.25
CA GLU A 90 -11.58 -9.94 12.64
C GLU A 90 -13.11 -9.83 12.59
N THR A 91 -13.67 -10.12 11.42
CA THR A 91 -15.12 -10.32 11.27
C THR A 91 -15.37 -11.82 11.24
N LEU A 92 -16.05 -12.33 12.27
CA LEU A 92 -16.40 -13.75 12.36
C LEU A 92 -17.78 -13.97 11.75
N ILE A 93 -17.84 -14.80 10.71
CA ILE A 93 -19.10 -15.31 10.19
C ILE A 93 -19.43 -16.58 10.98
N GLU A 94 -20.42 -16.47 11.85
CA GLU A 94 -20.95 -17.55 12.67
C GLU A 94 -21.91 -18.44 11.87
N ASN A 95 -22.40 -19.49 12.53
CA ASN A 95 -23.24 -20.46 11.87
C ASN A 95 -24.55 -19.86 11.34
N ILE A 96 -24.81 -20.05 10.04
CA ILE A 96 -26.07 -19.68 9.39
C ILE A 96 -26.99 -20.89 9.45
N TYR A 97 -28.08 -20.80 10.19
CA TYR A 97 -29.02 -21.91 10.32
C TYR A 97 -29.78 -22.16 9.00
N VAL A 98 -29.82 -23.42 8.54
CA VAL A 98 -30.44 -23.77 7.25
C VAL A 98 -31.41 -24.95 7.43
N PRO A 99 -32.67 -24.85 6.95
CA PRO A 99 -33.62 -25.96 6.98
C PRO A 99 -33.19 -27.15 6.11
N GLU A 100 -33.56 -28.38 6.50
CA GLU A 100 -33.20 -29.61 5.77
C GLU A 100 -33.53 -29.59 4.27
N ALA A 101 -34.60 -28.91 3.87
CA ALA A 101 -35.02 -28.82 2.47
C ALA A 101 -33.93 -28.23 1.57
N PHE A 102 -33.16 -27.26 2.07
CA PHE A 102 -32.05 -26.63 1.35
C PHE A 102 -30.79 -27.51 1.39
N ALA A 103 -30.52 -28.17 2.51
CA ALA A 103 -29.39 -29.10 2.63
C ALA A 103 -29.48 -30.26 1.63
N ARG A 104 -30.70 -30.75 1.35
CA ARG A 104 -30.95 -31.82 0.36
C ARG A 104 -30.62 -31.42 -1.08
N ILE A 105 -30.61 -30.13 -1.39
CA ILE A 105 -30.25 -29.59 -2.71
C ILE A 105 -28.84 -28.99 -2.73
N GLY A 106 -28.02 -29.26 -1.71
CA GLY A 106 -26.61 -28.88 -1.67
C GLY A 106 -26.28 -27.60 -0.90
N TYR A 107 -27.26 -26.92 -0.31
CA TYR A 107 -27.02 -25.73 0.50
C TYR A 107 -27.04 -26.08 1.99
N SER A 108 -25.88 -26.43 2.54
CA SER A 108 -25.69 -26.61 3.98
C SER A 108 -25.48 -25.28 4.70
N SER A 109 -25.43 -25.31 6.03
CA SER A 109 -25.06 -24.15 6.84
C SER A 109 -23.66 -23.62 6.50
N GLU A 110 -22.68 -24.50 6.30
CA GLU A 110 -21.32 -24.15 5.90
C GLU A 110 -21.28 -23.57 4.47
N ALA A 111 -22.13 -24.09 3.57
CA ALA A 111 -22.25 -23.55 2.22
C ALA A 111 -22.75 -22.10 2.25
N PHE A 112 -23.81 -21.80 3.04
CA PHE A 112 -24.30 -20.43 3.20
C PHE A 112 -23.27 -19.51 3.87
N GLN A 113 -22.55 -19.98 4.89
CA GLN A 113 -21.45 -19.21 5.50
C GLN A 113 -20.39 -18.85 4.45
N SER A 114 -19.95 -19.83 3.67
CA SER A 114 -18.93 -19.65 2.63
C SER A 114 -19.40 -18.70 1.53
N LEU A 115 -20.67 -18.79 1.13
CA LEU A 115 -21.26 -17.89 0.14
C LEU A 115 -21.28 -16.44 0.64
N VAL A 116 -21.77 -16.20 1.87
CA VAL A 116 -21.79 -14.85 2.47
C VAL A 116 -20.37 -14.29 2.58
N ALA A 117 -19.41 -15.08 3.04
CA ALA A 117 -18.02 -14.68 3.11
C ALA A 117 -17.45 -14.35 1.73
N GLY A 118 -17.67 -15.22 0.74
CA GLY A 118 -17.20 -15.04 -0.62
C GLY A 118 -17.69 -13.72 -1.24
N HIS A 119 -18.96 -13.37 -1.05
CA HIS A 119 -19.48 -12.09 -1.55
C HIS A 119 -18.90 -10.87 -0.83
N LEU A 120 -18.69 -10.93 0.49
CA LEU A 120 -18.04 -9.83 1.23
C LEU A 120 -16.57 -9.65 0.83
N ILE A 121 -15.83 -10.76 0.70
CA ILE A 121 -14.44 -10.77 0.22
C ILE A 121 -14.37 -10.20 -1.20
N ALA A 122 -15.26 -10.62 -2.10
CA ALA A 122 -15.28 -10.12 -3.47
C ALA A 122 -15.55 -8.60 -3.57
N LEU A 123 -16.33 -8.03 -2.64
CA LEU A 123 -16.51 -6.57 -2.56
C LEU A 123 -15.23 -5.86 -2.10
N GLU A 124 -14.55 -6.42 -1.09
CA GLU A 124 -13.26 -5.88 -0.62
C GLU A 124 -12.16 -6.02 -1.68
N GLU A 125 -12.13 -7.12 -2.42
CA GLU A 125 -11.20 -7.32 -3.55
C GLU A 125 -11.44 -6.30 -4.66
N ARG A 126 -12.70 -5.99 -4.98
CA ARG A 126 -13.03 -4.91 -5.92
C ARG A 126 -12.62 -3.52 -5.41
N ALA A 127 -12.60 -3.31 -4.10
CA ALA A 127 -12.08 -2.08 -3.49
C ALA A 127 -10.55 -2.07 -3.33
N ALA A 128 -9.85 -3.19 -3.58
CA ALA A 128 -8.46 -3.40 -3.18
C ALA A 128 -7.47 -2.39 -3.77
N ASP A 129 -7.73 -1.91 -4.99
CA ASP A 129 -6.86 -0.98 -5.70
C ASP A 129 -6.93 0.44 -5.13
N VAL A 130 -7.97 0.76 -4.37
CA VAL A 130 -8.24 2.10 -3.82
C VAL A 130 -8.25 2.12 -2.29
N ILE A 131 -7.97 1.00 -1.62
CA ILE A 131 -7.79 0.92 -0.16
C ILE A 131 -6.33 0.64 0.21
N PRO A 132 -5.82 1.24 1.30
CA PRO A 132 -4.51 0.88 1.84
C PRO A 132 -4.57 -0.50 2.50
N ALA A 133 -3.44 -1.20 2.53
CA ALA A 133 -3.33 -2.51 3.18
C ALA A 133 -3.75 -2.49 4.67
N SER A 134 -3.62 -1.36 5.37
CA SER A 134 -4.02 -1.21 6.77
C SER A 134 -5.53 -1.05 6.98
N ALA A 135 -6.30 -0.79 5.92
CA ALA A 135 -7.75 -0.72 5.96
C ALA A 135 -8.42 -2.06 5.61
N LYS A 136 -7.64 -3.06 5.15
CA LYS A 136 -8.14 -4.41 4.86
C LYS A 136 -8.60 -5.12 6.13
N GLU A 137 -9.68 -5.88 6.01
CA GLU A 137 -10.26 -6.65 7.10
C GLU A 137 -9.99 -8.14 6.93
N GLU A 138 -9.81 -8.86 8.03
CA GLU A 138 -9.64 -10.30 7.99
C GLU A 138 -11.00 -10.96 8.26
N ILE A 139 -11.67 -11.43 7.20
CA ILE A 139 -12.92 -12.19 7.31
C ILE A 139 -12.58 -13.65 7.63
N LYS A 140 -13.11 -14.17 8.74
CA LYS A 140 -12.92 -15.56 9.16
C LYS A 140 -14.25 -16.28 9.27
N LEU A 141 -14.25 -17.53 8.82
CA LEU A 141 -15.38 -18.42 9.01
C LEU A 141 -15.25 -19.15 10.35
N ASP A 142 -16.37 -19.36 11.04
CA ASP A 142 -16.41 -20.23 12.22
C ASP A 142 -15.98 -21.66 11.89
N SER A 143 -16.16 -22.11 10.65
CA SER A 143 -15.66 -23.40 10.14
C SER A 143 -14.14 -23.50 10.07
N ASP A 144 -13.44 -22.38 9.93
CA ASP A 144 -11.97 -22.35 9.77
C ASP A 144 -11.24 -22.39 11.12
N MET A 145 -11.99 -22.28 12.22
CA MET A 145 -11.46 -22.28 13.57
C MET A 145 -11.12 -23.71 14.02
N PRO A 146 -9.85 -24.01 14.36
CA PRO A 146 -9.48 -25.35 14.78
C PRO A 146 -10.11 -25.70 16.13
N ASP A 147 -10.94 -26.74 16.15
CA ASP A 147 -11.58 -27.26 17.36
C ASP A 147 -10.63 -28.23 18.10
N PHE A 148 -9.67 -27.67 18.84
CA PHE A 148 -8.82 -28.45 19.74
C PHE A 148 -9.24 -28.23 21.20
N SER A 149 -9.25 -29.30 21.98
CA SER A 149 -9.52 -29.26 23.42
C SER A 149 -8.23 -29.01 24.19
N VAL A 150 -8.26 -28.16 25.22
CA VAL A 150 -7.08 -27.94 26.07
C VAL A 150 -6.78 -29.22 26.87
N PRO A 151 -5.57 -29.80 26.77
CA PRO A 151 -5.24 -31.06 27.44
C PRO A 151 -5.53 -31.02 28.95
N GLY A 152 -6.23 -32.04 29.46
CA GLY A 152 -6.64 -32.10 30.86
C GLY A 152 -7.90 -31.32 31.20
N THR A 153 -8.55 -30.69 30.22
CA THR A 153 -9.86 -30.03 30.34
C THR A 153 -10.83 -30.55 29.27
N SER A 154 -12.13 -30.42 29.51
CA SER A 154 -13.17 -30.62 28.48
C SER A 154 -13.53 -29.34 27.74
N ILE A 155 -12.68 -28.30 27.83
CA ILE A 155 -12.97 -26.98 27.27
C ILE A 155 -12.33 -26.89 25.89
N SER A 156 -13.15 -26.59 24.87
CA SER A 156 -12.67 -26.35 23.51
C SER A 156 -12.00 -24.99 23.38
N ALA A 157 -11.09 -24.84 22.43
CA ALA A 157 -10.50 -23.55 22.07
C ALA A 157 -11.58 -22.52 21.69
N LYS A 158 -12.65 -22.96 21.03
CA LYS A 158 -13.83 -22.14 20.68
C LYS A 158 -14.53 -21.59 21.92
N THR A 159 -14.74 -22.42 22.94
CA THR A 159 -15.34 -22.01 24.22
C THR A 159 -14.45 -21.03 24.97
N ILE A 160 -13.13 -21.25 25.00
CA ILE A 160 -12.20 -20.32 25.64
C ILE A 160 -12.23 -18.97 24.94
N LEU A 161 -12.19 -18.97 23.61
CA LEU A 161 -12.23 -17.73 22.83
C LEU A 161 -13.53 -16.96 23.03
N GLN A 162 -14.67 -17.66 23.11
CA GLN A 162 -15.96 -17.05 23.42
C GLN A 162 -15.92 -16.37 24.79
N TYR A 163 -15.44 -17.05 25.84
CA TYR A 163 -15.30 -16.44 27.17
C TYR A 163 -14.31 -15.26 27.19
N VAL A 164 -13.20 -15.36 26.47
CA VAL A 164 -12.22 -14.27 26.37
C VAL A 164 -12.83 -13.05 25.68
N ARG A 165 -13.64 -13.25 24.64
CA ARG A 165 -14.39 -12.18 23.94
C ARG A 165 -15.52 -11.58 24.77
N GLU A 166 -16.16 -12.36 25.64
CA GLU A 166 -17.18 -11.84 26.57
C GLU A 166 -16.55 -11.09 27.76
N ALA A 167 -15.37 -11.52 28.22
CA ALA A 167 -14.69 -10.95 29.38
C ALA A 167 -13.83 -9.72 29.05
N LEU A 168 -13.36 -9.60 27.82
CA LEU A 168 -12.61 -8.45 27.31
C LEU A 168 -13.49 -7.69 26.30
N PRO A 169 -13.56 -6.34 26.32
CA PRO A 169 -14.26 -5.56 25.30
C PRO A 169 -13.47 -5.58 23.98
N LEU A 170 -13.41 -6.74 23.33
CA LEU A 170 -12.71 -6.92 22.07
C LEU A 170 -13.59 -6.41 20.92
N PRO A 171 -13.05 -5.67 19.95
CA PRO A 171 -13.78 -5.15 18.80
C PRO A 171 -13.96 -6.25 17.74
N VAL A 172 -14.60 -7.37 18.10
CA VAL A 172 -14.92 -8.44 17.14
C VAL A 172 -16.33 -8.18 16.62
N SER A 173 -16.46 -8.08 15.29
CA SER A 173 -17.75 -8.05 14.63
C SER A 173 -18.18 -9.48 14.32
N THR A 174 -19.43 -9.82 14.62
CA THR A 174 -19.98 -11.14 14.26
C THR A 174 -21.13 -11.00 13.28
N ILE A 175 -21.16 -11.88 12.29
CA ILE A 175 -22.26 -12.01 11.35
C ILE A 175 -22.85 -13.39 11.54
N SER A 176 -24.11 -13.47 11.97
CA SER A 176 -24.85 -14.73 12.12
C SER A 176 -26.10 -14.68 11.26
N GLY A 177 -26.81 -15.81 11.10
CA GLY A 177 -28.00 -15.79 10.27
C GLY A 177 -28.86 -17.03 10.30
N SER A 178 -29.97 -16.96 9.57
CA SER A 178 -30.84 -18.11 9.34
C SER A 178 -31.57 -17.97 8.01
N VAL A 179 -31.76 -19.09 7.33
CA VAL A 179 -32.62 -19.22 6.16
C VAL A 179 -33.99 -19.70 6.63
N THR A 180 -35.05 -19.08 6.13
CA THR A 180 -36.43 -19.48 6.37
C THR A 180 -37.15 -19.78 5.06
N GLY A 181 -38.25 -20.53 5.14
CA GLY A 181 -39.08 -20.87 3.98
C GLY A 181 -38.66 -22.16 3.27
N THR A 182 -38.87 -22.19 1.95
CA THR A 182 -38.59 -23.34 1.06
C THR A 182 -37.71 -22.88 -0.12
N PRO A 183 -37.09 -23.78 -0.88
CA PRO A 183 -36.28 -23.37 -2.04
C PRO A 183 -37.00 -22.50 -3.07
N ASP A 184 -38.33 -22.57 -3.19
CA ASP A 184 -39.11 -21.73 -4.11
C ASP A 184 -39.49 -20.35 -3.52
N HIS A 185 -39.46 -20.25 -2.18
CA HIS A 185 -39.84 -19.07 -1.41
C HIS A 185 -38.97 -19.00 -0.14
N TYR A 186 -37.73 -18.53 -0.28
CA TYR A 186 -36.77 -18.43 0.81
C TYR A 186 -36.53 -16.98 1.22
N VAL A 187 -36.14 -16.78 2.48
CA VAL A 187 -35.56 -15.53 2.97
C VAL A 187 -34.30 -15.87 3.77
N LEU A 188 -33.17 -15.27 3.42
CA LEU A 188 -31.96 -15.30 4.24
C LEU A 188 -31.96 -14.08 5.15
N HIS A 189 -31.93 -14.30 6.45
CA HIS A 189 -31.75 -13.28 7.47
C HIS A 189 -30.31 -13.28 7.96
N LEU A 190 -29.67 -12.12 7.99
CA LEU A 190 -28.36 -11.91 8.62
C LEU A 190 -28.48 -10.93 9.79
N VAL A 191 -27.65 -11.14 10.79
CA VAL A 191 -27.51 -10.29 11.97
C VAL A 191 -26.04 -9.95 12.15
N LEU A 192 -25.71 -8.67 11.99
CA LEU A 192 -24.40 -8.13 12.32
C LEU A 192 -24.43 -7.58 13.74
N VAL A 193 -23.51 -8.03 14.58
CA VAL A 193 -23.24 -7.45 15.89
C VAL A 193 -21.88 -6.77 15.84
N GLU A 194 -21.87 -5.45 16.02
CA GLU A 194 -20.66 -4.65 16.00
C GLU A 194 -20.69 -3.65 17.16
N ARG A 195 -19.65 -3.68 18.03
CA ARG A 195 -19.52 -2.77 19.19
C ARG A 195 -20.80 -2.71 20.05
N GLY A 196 -21.49 -3.84 20.21
CA GLY A 196 -22.74 -3.96 20.97
C GLY A 196 -23.99 -3.43 20.25
N GLN A 197 -23.87 -2.91 19.03
CA GLN A 197 -25.00 -2.57 18.16
C GLN A 197 -25.41 -3.79 17.34
N VAL A 198 -26.71 -3.93 17.08
CA VAL A 198 -27.29 -5.06 16.34
C VAL A 198 -27.99 -4.55 15.08
N TYR A 199 -27.49 -4.97 13.93
CA TYR A 199 -28.08 -4.68 12.62
C TYR A 199 -28.67 -5.95 12.03
N ARG A 200 -29.83 -5.83 11.38
CA ARG A 200 -30.54 -6.96 10.78
C ARG A 200 -30.74 -6.71 9.30
N PHE A 201 -30.45 -7.72 8.50
CA PHE A 201 -30.56 -7.69 7.05
C PHE A 201 -31.38 -8.89 6.60
N ALA A 202 -32.09 -8.76 5.49
CA ALA A 202 -32.83 -9.86 4.90
C ALA A 202 -32.86 -9.73 3.39
N THR A 203 -32.78 -10.86 2.68
CA THR A 203 -33.08 -10.88 1.25
C THR A 203 -34.58 -10.64 1.02
N PRO A 204 -34.98 -10.18 -0.18
CA PRO A 204 -36.36 -10.33 -0.61
C PRO A 204 -36.78 -11.80 -0.58
N GLU A 205 -38.07 -12.06 -0.40
CA GLU A 205 -38.63 -13.41 -0.56
C GLU A 205 -38.63 -13.79 -2.05
N GLY A 206 -38.07 -14.95 -2.38
CA GLY A 206 -37.97 -15.41 -3.76
C GLY A 206 -37.43 -16.84 -3.88
N PRO A 207 -37.23 -17.34 -5.11
CA PRO A 207 -36.66 -18.66 -5.35
C PRO A 207 -35.14 -18.65 -5.13
N ILE A 208 -34.60 -19.80 -4.72
CA ILE A 208 -33.15 -20.01 -4.50
C ILE A 208 -32.31 -19.79 -5.78
N ALA A 209 -32.94 -19.79 -6.96
CA ALA A 209 -32.30 -19.44 -8.21
C ALA A 209 -31.74 -18.00 -8.22
N ASP A 210 -32.34 -17.09 -7.44
CA ASP A 210 -31.92 -15.69 -7.35
C ASP A 210 -30.87 -15.47 -6.24
N LEU A 211 -30.39 -16.55 -5.60
CA LEU A 211 -29.52 -16.49 -4.42
C LEU A 211 -28.26 -15.65 -4.64
N GLU A 212 -27.58 -15.81 -5.78
CA GLU A 212 -26.32 -15.12 -6.07
C GLU A 212 -26.50 -13.58 -6.14
N GLN A 213 -27.55 -13.12 -6.83
CA GLN A 213 -27.87 -11.70 -6.91
C GLN A 213 -28.34 -11.15 -5.56
N ASN A 214 -29.19 -11.90 -4.86
CA ASN A 214 -29.68 -11.52 -3.55
C ASN A 214 -28.55 -11.42 -2.51
N LEU A 215 -27.59 -12.36 -2.54
CA LEU A 215 -26.41 -12.33 -1.68
C LEU A 215 -25.48 -11.16 -2.03
N SER A 216 -25.31 -10.86 -3.31
CA SER A 216 -24.51 -9.70 -3.74
C SER A 216 -25.09 -8.40 -3.18
N ASN A 217 -26.40 -8.20 -3.29
CA ASN A 217 -27.07 -7.02 -2.73
C ASN A 217 -27.01 -6.99 -1.19
N LEU A 218 -27.25 -8.14 -0.54
CA LEU A 218 -27.20 -8.25 0.90
C LEU A 218 -25.80 -7.99 1.47
N ALA A 219 -24.76 -8.45 0.77
CA ALA A 219 -23.37 -8.22 1.15
C ALA A 219 -23.01 -6.73 1.07
N VAL A 220 -23.51 -6.01 0.06
CA VAL A 220 -23.37 -4.54 -0.01
C VAL A 220 -24.05 -3.86 1.18
N ASP A 221 -25.27 -4.24 1.54
CA ASP A 221 -25.97 -3.68 2.70
C ASP A 221 -25.24 -3.93 4.02
N VAL A 222 -24.69 -5.14 4.19
CA VAL A 222 -23.86 -5.51 5.34
C VAL A 222 -22.58 -4.66 5.37
N LEU A 223 -21.86 -4.58 4.25
CA LEU A 223 -20.60 -3.83 4.13
C LEU A 223 -20.82 -2.34 4.40
N LYS A 224 -21.92 -1.77 3.93
CA LYS A 224 -22.29 -0.37 4.17
C LYS A 224 -22.43 -0.03 5.66
N LYS A 225 -22.83 -1.00 6.48
CA LYS A 225 -22.94 -0.83 7.94
C LYS A 225 -21.65 -1.16 8.66
N HIS A 226 -21.05 -2.29 8.31
CA HIS A 226 -19.89 -2.86 8.97
C HIS A 226 -18.60 -2.07 8.66
N SER A 227 -18.38 -1.73 7.38
CA SER A 227 -17.17 -1.04 6.93
C SER A 227 -17.50 0.07 5.92
N PRO A 228 -18.07 1.21 6.37
CA PRO A 228 -18.46 2.31 5.48
C PRO A 228 -17.32 2.81 4.58
N TYR A 229 -16.07 2.79 5.08
CA TYR A 229 -14.90 3.16 4.27
C TYR A 229 -14.67 2.20 3.10
N ILE A 230 -14.70 0.88 3.35
CA ILE A 230 -14.52 -0.12 2.28
C ILE A 230 -15.68 -0.05 1.30
N TYR A 231 -16.91 0.15 1.78
CA TYR A 231 -18.07 0.38 0.91
C TYR A 231 -17.88 1.61 0.01
N ALA A 232 -17.46 2.75 0.56
CA ALA A 232 -17.20 3.96 -0.22
C ALA A 232 -16.08 3.74 -1.26
N SER A 233 -15.03 3.01 -0.89
CA SER A 233 -13.95 2.61 -1.78
C SER A 233 -14.43 1.67 -2.89
N TYR A 234 -15.31 0.71 -2.58
CA TYR A 234 -15.97 -0.14 -3.57
C TYR A 234 -16.80 0.69 -4.57
N GLU A 235 -17.66 1.59 -4.07
CA GLU A 235 -18.46 2.48 -4.93
C GLU A 235 -17.57 3.36 -5.81
N SER A 236 -16.44 3.84 -5.27
CA SER A 236 -15.45 4.60 -6.03
C SER A 236 -14.82 3.76 -7.15
N ALA A 237 -14.44 2.51 -6.86
CA ALA A 237 -13.86 1.61 -7.85
C ALA A 237 -14.88 1.25 -8.97
N GLU A 238 -16.14 1.03 -8.63
CA GLU A 238 -17.21 0.79 -9.61
C GLU A 238 -17.46 2.03 -10.50
N ALA A 239 -17.54 3.22 -9.90
CA ALA A 239 -17.68 4.47 -10.62
C ALA A 239 -16.50 4.72 -11.57
N GLN A 240 -15.28 4.45 -11.10
CA GLN A 240 -14.05 4.54 -11.89
C GLN A 240 -14.07 3.57 -13.08
N ALA A 241 -14.36 2.29 -12.82
CA ALA A 241 -14.43 1.27 -13.86
C ALA A 241 -15.50 1.60 -14.92
N HIS A 242 -16.60 2.20 -14.50
CA HIS A 242 -17.66 2.65 -15.40
C HIS A 242 -17.20 3.82 -16.28
N CYS A 243 -16.72 4.91 -15.69
CA CYS A 243 -16.45 6.12 -16.46
C CYS A 243 -15.14 6.07 -17.25
N TYR A 244 -14.10 5.41 -16.73
CA TYR A 244 -12.83 5.30 -17.45
C TYR A 244 -12.96 4.43 -18.70
N ALA A 245 -13.86 3.44 -18.71
CA ALA A 245 -14.22 2.69 -19.90
C ALA A 245 -15.15 3.46 -20.88
N GLY A 246 -15.44 4.74 -20.61
CA GLY A 246 -16.31 5.56 -21.44
C GLY A 246 -17.79 5.17 -21.41
N LYS A 247 -18.24 4.42 -20.39
CA LYS A 247 -19.63 3.93 -20.28
C LYS A 247 -20.61 4.96 -19.71
N GLY A 248 -20.12 6.13 -19.30
CA GLY A 248 -20.92 7.22 -18.77
C GLY A 248 -20.06 8.33 -18.16
N ALA A 249 -20.71 9.35 -17.61
CA ALA A 249 -20.01 10.31 -16.76
C ALA A 249 -19.57 9.61 -15.47
N CYS A 250 -18.47 10.08 -14.87
CA CYS A 250 -18.10 9.62 -13.54
C CYS A 250 -19.18 10.07 -12.54
N ASP A 251 -19.74 9.11 -11.80
CA ASP A 251 -20.69 9.35 -10.71
C ASP A 251 -20.12 8.76 -9.43
N PHE A 252 -19.39 9.58 -8.69
CA PHE A 252 -18.84 9.21 -7.38
C PHE A 252 -19.77 9.59 -6.23
N SER A 253 -21.02 10.00 -6.49
CA SER A 253 -21.87 10.67 -5.50
C SER A 253 -22.11 9.86 -4.23
N GLU A 254 -22.29 8.54 -4.34
CA GLU A 254 -22.45 7.67 -3.17
C GLU A 254 -21.14 7.50 -2.40
N ALA A 255 -20.00 7.35 -3.08
CA ALA A 255 -18.68 7.28 -2.47
C ALA A 255 -18.35 8.58 -1.72
N GLU A 256 -18.59 9.74 -2.35
CA GLU A 256 -18.44 11.06 -1.76
C GLU A 256 -19.30 11.19 -0.50
N ARG A 257 -20.60 10.88 -0.60
CA ARG A 257 -21.53 10.99 0.53
C ARG A 257 -21.04 10.18 1.73
N VAL A 258 -20.51 8.98 1.50
CA VAL A 258 -20.03 8.11 2.58
C VAL A 258 -18.68 8.58 3.12
N PHE A 259 -17.70 8.91 2.26
CA PHE A 259 -16.42 9.46 2.72
C PHE A 259 -16.62 10.77 3.50
N SER A 260 -17.45 11.68 3.01
CA SER A 260 -17.80 12.91 3.74
C SER A 260 -18.42 12.61 5.09
N SER A 261 -19.32 11.61 5.19
CA SER A 261 -19.90 11.23 6.49
C SER A 261 -18.87 10.72 7.50
N ILE A 262 -17.80 10.05 7.03
CA ILE A 262 -16.68 9.61 7.89
C ILE A 262 -15.87 10.83 8.33
N VAL A 263 -15.61 11.78 7.42
CA VAL A 263 -14.88 13.01 7.71
C VAL A 263 -15.64 13.91 8.68
N ASP A 264 -16.94 14.12 8.46
CA ASP A 264 -17.81 14.96 9.28
C ASP A 264 -17.96 14.45 10.71
N ALA A 265 -17.76 13.15 10.92
CA ALA A 265 -17.81 12.54 12.24
C ALA A 265 -16.51 12.71 13.06
N GLY A 266 -15.48 13.35 12.51
CA GLY A 266 -14.28 13.81 13.22
C GLY A 266 -13.05 12.91 13.08
N ASP A 267 -11.90 13.43 13.48
CA ASP A 267 -10.57 12.81 13.35
C ASP A 267 -10.36 11.58 14.26
N GLU A 268 -11.17 11.43 15.31
CA GLU A 268 -11.24 10.24 16.15
C GLU A 268 -11.81 9.01 15.42
N GLN A 269 -12.48 9.21 14.28
CA GLN A 269 -13.06 8.10 13.51
C GLN A 269 -11.99 7.22 12.86
N PRO A 270 -12.13 5.89 12.94
CA PRO A 270 -11.35 4.98 12.13
C PRO A 270 -11.48 5.36 10.65
N ASN A 271 -10.35 5.34 9.93
CA ASN A 271 -10.27 5.66 8.51
C ASN A 271 -10.58 7.12 8.11
N TYR A 272 -10.74 8.07 9.05
CA TYR A 272 -10.87 9.51 8.74
C TYR A 272 -9.84 9.99 7.70
N LYS A 273 -8.57 9.68 7.95
CA LYS A 273 -7.44 10.07 7.08
C LYS A 273 -7.54 9.45 5.68
N TRP A 274 -8.02 8.21 5.62
CA TRP A 274 -8.20 7.48 4.37
C TRP A 274 -9.41 7.98 3.59
N ALA A 275 -10.48 8.39 4.27
CA ALA A 275 -11.63 9.03 3.65
C ALA A 275 -11.28 10.39 3.05
N LEU A 276 -10.43 11.20 3.72
CA LEU A 276 -9.88 12.44 3.13
C LEU A 276 -9.07 12.17 1.86
N LEU A 277 -8.23 11.13 1.85
CA LEU A 277 -7.51 10.73 0.63
C LEU A 277 -8.45 10.21 -0.47
N GLY A 278 -9.51 9.48 -0.09
CA GLY A 278 -10.55 9.04 -1.01
C GLY A 278 -11.27 10.21 -1.68
N LEU A 279 -11.67 11.24 -0.91
CA LEU A 279 -12.26 12.47 -1.46
C LEU A 279 -11.28 13.22 -2.37
N SER A 280 -10.01 13.36 -1.97
CA SER A 280 -8.98 13.96 -2.84
C SER A 280 -8.84 13.21 -4.17
N LYS A 281 -8.95 11.87 -4.18
CA LYS A 281 -8.88 11.10 -5.43
C LYS A 281 -10.13 11.28 -6.30
N ILE A 282 -11.29 11.48 -5.68
CA ILE A 282 -12.53 11.82 -6.40
C ILE A 282 -12.44 13.22 -7.01
N ASP A 283 -11.89 14.20 -6.29
CA ASP A 283 -11.60 15.54 -6.82
C ASP A 283 -10.68 15.46 -8.05
N GLU A 284 -9.63 14.62 -8.01
CA GLU A 284 -8.74 14.35 -9.15
C GLU A 284 -9.52 13.80 -10.35
N ALA A 285 -10.42 12.84 -10.12
CA ALA A 285 -11.23 12.22 -11.17
C ALA A 285 -12.24 13.20 -11.81
N TYR A 286 -12.71 14.19 -11.04
CA TYR A 286 -13.51 15.31 -11.55
C TYR A 286 -12.68 16.45 -12.14
N HIS A 287 -11.34 16.33 -12.16
CA HIS A 287 -10.41 17.38 -12.54
C HIS A 287 -10.51 18.66 -11.68
N ASP A 288 -11.02 18.56 -10.45
CA ASP A 288 -10.96 19.64 -9.45
C ASP A 288 -9.65 19.60 -8.66
N TYR A 289 -8.53 19.82 -9.37
CA TYR A 289 -7.19 19.79 -8.77
C TYR A 289 -7.00 20.87 -7.68
N LYS A 290 -7.81 21.93 -7.66
CA LYS A 290 -7.76 22.94 -6.59
C LYS A 290 -8.49 22.47 -5.34
N GLY A 291 -9.65 21.81 -5.51
CA GLY A 291 -10.35 21.08 -4.45
C GLY A 291 -9.43 20.02 -3.83
N GLU A 292 -8.80 19.22 -4.68
CA GLU A 292 -7.84 18.19 -4.28
C GLU A 292 -6.71 18.78 -3.41
N ILE A 293 -6.04 19.85 -3.89
CA ILE A 293 -4.96 20.53 -3.15
C ILE A 293 -5.46 21.06 -1.80
N ASN A 294 -6.67 21.60 -1.72
CA ASN A 294 -7.24 22.08 -0.47
C ASN A 294 -7.50 20.93 0.52
N ALA A 295 -8.00 19.79 0.05
CA ALA A 295 -8.22 18.61 0.88
C ALA A 295 -6.90 18.02 1.41
N VAL A 296 -5.93 17.77 0.51
CA VAL A 296 -4.64 17.18 0.89
C VAL A 296 -3.78 18.12 1.72
N SER A 297 -3.86 19.44 1.51
CA SER A 297 -3.10 20.41 2.32
C SER A 297 -3.58 20.45 3.78
N ARG A 298 -4.90 20.37 4.02
CA ARG A 298 -5.45 20.21 5.37
C ARG A 298 -4.99 18.89 6.00
N LEU A 299 -5.12 17.79 5.24
CA LEU A 299 -4.68 16.48 5.70
C LEU A 299 -3.19 16.48 6.05
N SER A 300 -2.33 17.06 5.22
CA SER A 300 -0.88 17.11 5.44
C SER A 300 -0.47 18.04 6.57
N ALA A 301 -1.28 19.05 6.91
CA ALA A 301 -1.03 19.91 8.07
C ALA A 301 -1.25 19.18 9.40
N ASP A 302 -2.29 18.35 9.46
CA ASP A 302 -2.64 17.60 10.67
C ASP A 302 -1.91 16.24 10.72
N TYR A 303 -1.70 15.61 9.55
CA TYR A 303 -1.15 14.27 9.37
C TYR A 303 -0.29 14.17 8.10
N PRO A 304 0.98 14.59 8.16
CA PRO A 304 1.93 14.41 7.07
C PRO A 304 1.99 12.93 6.66
N SER A 305 1.56 12.60 5.44
CA SER A 305 1.61 11.24 4.92
C SER A 305 2.18 11.22 3.52
N SER A 306 2.96 10.17 3.19
CA SER A 306 3.51 10.00 1.86
C SER A 306 2.40 10.07 0.79
N TRP A 307 1.26 9.41 1.01
CA TRP A 307 0.11 9.44 0.07
C TRP A 307 -0.45 10.86 -0.14
N SER A 308 -0.60 11.64 0.93
CA SER A 308 -1.11 13.02 0.82
C SER A 308 -0.20 13.92 -0.03
N PHE A 309 1.11 13.88 0.19
CA PHE A 309 2.05 14.67 -0.61
C PHE A 309 2.18 14.17 -2.05
N TYR A 310 2.00 12.87 -2.28
CA TYR A 310 1.95 12.32 -3.63
C TYR A 310 0.73 12.83 -4.40
N ASN A 311 -0.47 12.74 -3.83
CA ASN A 311 -1.69 13.27 -4.46
C ASN A 311 -1.57 14.78 -4.71
N TRP A 312 -1.04 15.55 -3.74
CA TRP A 312 -0.73 16.97 -3.95
C TRP A 312 0.20 17.20 -5.15
N GLY A 313 1.28 16.42 -5.27
CA GLY A 313 2.18 16.49 -6.42
C GLY A 313 1.50 16.17 -7.75
N VAL A 314 0.61 15.17 -7.78
CA VAL A 314 -0.19 14.83 -8.97
C VAL A 314 -1.07 16.01 -9.37
N ALA A 315 -1.86 16.56 -8.44
CA ALA A 315 -2.71 17.72 -8.68
C ALA A 315 -1.93 18.94 -9.22
N LEU A 316 -0.76 19.22 -8.64
CA LEU A 316 0.13 20.29 -9.10
C LEU A 316 0.67 20.01 -10.51
N SER A 317 0.99 18.76 -10.82
CA SER A 317 1.47 18.38 -12.15
C SER A 317 0.38 18.53 -13.21
N GLU A 318 -0.86 18.15 -12.91
CA GLU A 318 -2.02 18.33 -13.80
C GLU A 318 -2.35 19.81 -14.04
N LEU A 319 -2.10 20.67 -13.05
CA LEU A 319 -2.20 22.12 -13.21
C LEU A 319 -1.03 22.74 -14.00
N GLY A 320 0.00 21.97 -14.34
CA GLY A 320 1.22 22.44 -15.01
C GLY A 320 2.25 23.08 -14.06
N CYS A 321 2.02 23.01 -12.75
CA CYS A 321 2.89 23.58 -11.71
C CYS A 321 4.06 22.64 -11.38
N HIS A 322 4.80 22.16 -12.38
CA HIS A 322 5.75 21.04 -12.26
C HIS A 322 6.86 21.26 -11.22
N ASN A 323 7.40 22.47 -11.11
CA ASN A 323 8.40 22.79 -10.05
C ASN A 323 7.83 22.58 -8.65
N MET A 324 6.57 22.96 -8.41
CA MET A 324 5.92 22.74 -7.12
C MET A 324 5.56 21.26 -6.93
N ALA A 325 5.17 20.58 -8.00
CA ALA A 325 4.88 19.14 -7.99
C ALA A 325 6.10 18.33 -7.52
N ILE A 326 7.29 18.65 -8.04
CA ILE A 326 8.56 18.03 -7.62
C ILE A 326 8.74 18.17 -6.11
N GLY A 327 8.61 19.38 -5.56
CA GLY A 327 8.74 19.60 -4.12
C GLY A 327 7.72 18.83 -3.26
N ALA A 328 6.50 18.62 -3.77
CA ALA A 328 5.51 17.77 -3.11
C ALA A 328 5.91 16.29 -3.16
N PHE A 329 6.33 15.78 -4.31
CA PHE A 329 6.78 14.40 -4.43
C PHE A 329 8.04 14.10 -3.61
N GLU A 330 8.99 15.02 -3.52
CA GLU A 330 10.18 14.90 -2.66
C GLU A 330 9.78 14.71 -1.19
N ARG A 331 8.75 15.41 -0.72
CA ARG A 331 8.19 15.19 0.64
C ARG A 331 7.51 13.85 0.79
N SER A 332 6.84 13.37 -0.26
CA SER A 332 6.29 12.01 -0.27
C SER A 332 7.40 10.96 -0.10
N ILE A 333 8.53 11.12 -0.78
CA ILE A 333 9.69 10.20 -0.71
C ILE A 333 10.42 10.34 0.63
N ALA A 334 10.54 11.56 1.17
CA ALA A 334 11.10 11.81 2.49
C ALA A 334 10.40 11.00 3.60
N LEU A 335 9.06 10.88 3.53
CA LEU A 335 8.28 10.09 4.49
C LEU A 335 8.33 8.58 4.19
N ARG A 336 8.54 8.18 2.93
CA ARG A 336 8.65 6.77 2.54
C ARG A 336 9.51 6.64 1.28
N SER A 337 10.78 6.30 1.50
CA SER A 337 11.81 6.27 0.46
C SER A 337 11.65 5.19 -0.61
N SER A 338 10.80 4.18 -0.38
CA SER A 338 10.59 3.04 -1.28
C SER A 338 9.41 3.19 -2.24
N ARG A 339 9.04 4.42 -2.62
CA ARG A 339 7.87 4.67 -3.46
C ARG A 339 8.24 4.93 -4.90
N GLU A 340 8.32 3.86 -5.68
CA GLU A 340 8.60 3.86 -7.12
C GLU A 340 7.70 4.82 -7.91
N ALA A 341 6.40 4.90 -7.54
CA ALA A 341 5.44 5.78 -8.18
C ALA A 341 5.79 7.27 -8.00
N ALA A 342 6.39 7.65 -6.86
CA ALA A 342 6.80 9.02 -6.61
C ALA A 342 8.04 9.41 -7.44
N PHE A 343 9.02 8.52 -7.57
CA PHE A 343 10.16 8.74 -8.47
C PHE A 343 9.72 8.84 -9.93
N ASN A 344 8.83 7.95 -10.38
CA ASN A 344 8.24 8.05 -11.72
C ASN A 344 7.52 9.40 -11.91
N ALA A 345 6.74 9.85 -10.93
CA ALA A 345 6.03 11.12 -11.03
C ALA A 345 6.96 12.35 -11.04
N ILE A 346 8.05 12.35 -10.26
CA ILE A 346 9.10 13.39 -10.32
C ILE A 346 9.74 13.40 -11.70
N GLY A 347 10.12 12.22 -12.22
CA GLY A 347 10.71 12.11 -13.56
C GLY A 347 9.79 12.68 -14.64
N ARG A 348 8.47 12.43 -14.57
CA ARG A 348 7.49 13.03 -15.49
C ARG A 348 7.44 14.55 -15.36
N ALA A 349 7.52 15.08 -14.14
CA ALA A 349 7.54 16.53 -13.91
C ALA A 349 8.81 17.18 -14.49
N TRP A 350 9.98 16.57 -14.32
CA TRP A 350 11.22 17.01 -14.98
C TRP A 350 11.14 16.95 -16.50
N LEU A 351 10.60 15.85 -17.04
CA LEU A 351 10.39 15.69 -18.48
C LEU A 351 9.45 16.78 -19.04
N ALA A 352 8.41 17.14 -18.30
CA ALA A 352 7.51 18.23 -18.65
C ALA A 352 8.23 19.60 -18.65
N LEU A 353 9.06 19.88 -17.63
CA LEU A 353 9.88 21.11 -17.59
C LEU A 353 10.85 21.20 -18.77
N ALA A 354 11.55 20.11 -19.08
CA ALA A 354 12.44 20.05 -20.23
C ALA A 354 11.72 20.38 -21.54
N ARG A 355 10.51 19.85 -21.74
CA ARG A 355 9.67 20.13 -22.92
C ARG A 355 9.14 21.56 -22.98
N GLN A 356 9.04 22.25 -21.85
CA GLN A 356 8.63 23.65 -21.79
C GLN A 356 9.79 24.61 -22.10
N ALA A 357 11.03 24.13 -22.08
CA ALA A 357 12.18 24.95 -22.44
C ALA A 357 12.07 25.44 -23.90
N PRO A 358 12.48 26.70 -24.20
CA PRO A 358 12.45 27.22 -25.57
C PRO A 358 13.28 26.40 -26.57
N ASP A 359 14.29 25.69 -26.07
CA ASP A 359 15.18 24.83 -26.82
C ASP A 359 15.51 23.57 -26.01
N LEU A 360 15.10 22.41 -26.52
CA LEU A 360 15.36 21.09 -25.92
C LEU A 360 16.87 20.75 -25.86
N HIS A 361 17.71 21.43 -26.64
CA HIS A 361 19.16 21.25 -26.62
C HIS A 361 19.90 22.20 -25.66
N SER A 362 19.17 23.12 -25.02
CA SER A 362 19.72 24.02 -24.01
C SER A 362 20.30 23.25 -22.81
N THR A 363 21.21 23.89 -22.08
CA THR A 363 21.79 23.29 -20.86
C THR A 363 20.72 22.95 -19.84
N GLU A 364 19.73 23.84 -19.65
CA GLU A 364 18.62 23.65 -18.71
C GLU A 364 17.77 22.43 -19.10
N ALA A 365 17.27 22.38 -20.34
CA ALA A 365 16.49 21.22 -20.81
C ALA A 365 17.28 19.92 -20.69
N LYS A 366 18.57 19.91 -21.00
CA LYS A 366 19.42 18.72 -20.83
C LYS A 366 19.60 18.32 -19.37
N THR A 367 19.71 19.28 -18.46
CA THR A 367 19.76 18.99 -17.02
C THR A 367 18.44 18.40 -16.54
N ASP A 368 17.31 18.96 -16.94
CA ASP A 368 15.99 18.44 -16.59
C ASP A 368 15.76 17.03 -17.16
N LEU A 369 16.16 16.77 -18.41
CA LEU A 369 16.13 15.42 -19.00
C LEU A 369 17.04 14.42 -18.26
N GLN A 370 18.20 14.87 -17.76
CA GLN A 370 19.09 14.04 -16.96
C GLN A 370 18.47 13.69 -15.60
N ASN A 371 17.86 14.68 -14.93
CA ASN A 371 17.11 14.46 -13.70
C ASN A 371 15.97 13.46 -13.93
N ALA A 372 15.17 13.66 -14.99
CA ALA A 372 14.09 12.75 -15.36
C ALA A 372 14.59 11.31 -15.55
N ARG A 373 15.66 11.12 -16.33
CA ARG A 373 16.29 9.81 -16.55
C ARG A 373 16.71 9.16 -15.24
N ASP A 374 17.32 9.92 -14.34
CA ASP A 374 17.87 9.38 -13.09
C ASP A 374 16.74 8.97 -12.11
N ASP A 375 15.67 9.76 -12.02
CA ASP A 375 14.48 9.39 -11.24
C ASP A 375 13.76 8.17 -11.83
N PHE A 376 13.59 8.10 -13.17
CA PHE A 376 13.00 6.91 -13.80
C PHE A 376 13.85 5.64 -13.59
N ARG A 377 15.19 5.76 -13.56
CA ARG A 377 16.06 4.63 -13.22
C ARG A 377 15.84 4.14 -11.79
N VAL A 378 15.63 5.05 -10.84
CA VAL A 378 15.29 4.67 -9.46
C VAL A 378 13.93 3.98 -9.43
N ALA A 379 12.93 4.49 -10.13
CA ALA A 379 11.62 3.84 -10.22
C ALA A 379 11.71 2.40 -10.77
N VAL A 380 12.45 2.20 -11.88
CA VAL A 380 12.71 0.88 -12.47
C VAL A 380 13.52 -0.02 -11.54
N TYR A 381 14.49 0.52 -10.79
CA TYR A 381 15.26 -0.24 -9.82
C TYR A 381 14.39 -0.75 -8.66
N LEU A 382 13.52 0.12 -8.13
CA LEU A 382 12.59 -0.22 -7.04
C LEU A 382 11.51 -1.21 -7.50
N LYS A 383 11.03 -1.07 -8.74
CA LYS A 383 10.02 -1.95 -9.33
C LYS A 383 10.39 -2.30 -10.79
N PRO A 384 11.14 -3.39 -10.99
CA PRO A 384 11.62 -3.79 -12.33
C PRO A 384 10.53 -4.22 -13.31
N ASP A 385 9.30 -4.41 -12.86
CA ASP A 385 8.12 -4.70 -13.67
C ASP A 385 7.19 -3.47 -13.82
N TYR A 386 7.68 -2.27 -13.54
CA TYR A 386 6.91 -1.04 -13.69
C TYR A 386 6.93 -0.54 -15.14
N GLN A 387 6.04 -1.09 -15.96
CA GLN A 387 5.94 -0.83 -17.40
C GLN A 387 5.98 0.66 -17.77
N GLU A 388 5.19 1.49 -17.08
CA GLU A 388 5.14 2.95 -17.29
C GLU A 388 6.52 3.61 -17.08
N ALA A 389 7.24 3.24 -16.02
CA ALA A 389 8.57 3.79 -15.74
C ALA A 389 9.60 3.41 -16.81
N HIS A 390 9.49 2.23 -17.42
CA HIS A 390 10.32 1.85 -18.56
C HIS A 390 10.03 2.71 -19.80
N VAL A 391 8.75 2.97 -20.11
CA VAL A 391 8.37 3.85 -21.23
C VAL A 391 8.89 5.27 -21.00
N ASN A 392 8.72 5.80 -19.79
CA ASN A 392 9.17 7.15 -19.45
C ASN A 392 10.71 7.26 -19.44
N LEU A 393 11.42 6.23 -18.94
CA LEU A 393 12.88 6.15 -19.04
C LEU A 393 13.32 6.14 -20.51
N ALA A 394 12.66 5.35 -21.36
CA ALA A 394 12.96 5.27 -22.78
C ALA A 394 12.81 6.63 -23.47
N GLU A 395 11.78 7.38 -23.10
CA GLU A 395 11.53 8.71 -23.63
C GLU A 395 12.61 9.72 -23.24
N SER A 396 12.99 9.78 -21.96
CA SER A 396 14.11 10.63 -21.51
C SER A 396 15.42 10.25 -22.19
N LEU A 397 15.70 8.95 -22.39
CA LEU A 397 16.88 8.48 -23.10
C LEU A 397 16.88 8.90 -24.57
N LYS A 398 15.74 8.79 -25.25
CA LYS A 398 15.57 9.24 -26.64
C LYS A 398 15.84 10.75 -26.76
N LEU A 399 15.29 11.57 -25.87
CA LEU A 399 15.50 13.02 -25.88
C LEU A 399 16.93 13.43 -25.52
N LEU A 400 17.68 12.54 -24.87
CA LEU A 400 19.12 12.65 -24.61
C LEU A 400 20.00 12.02 -25.71
N ASP A 401 19.43 11.69 -26.87
CA ASP A 401 20.10 11.07 -28.02
C ASP A 401 20.67 9.65 -27.74
N ASP A 402 20.21 8.94 -26.70
CA ASP A 402 20.53 7.53 -26.44
C ASP A 402 19.43 6.59 -26.99
N ASP A 403 19.35 6.52 -28.31
CA ASP A 403 18.40 5.66 -29.02
C ASP A 403 18.55 4.17 -28.69
N ASN A 404 19.78 3.73 -28.39
CA ASN A 404 20.03 2.34 -28.01
C ASN A 404 19.49 2.03 -26.62
N GLY A 405 19.63 2.97 -25.68
CA GLY A 405 18.99 2.94 -24.37
C GLY A 405 17.48 2.93 -24.49
N ALA A 406 16.91 3.90 -25.21
CA ALA A 406 15.48 4.00 -25.45
C ALA A 406 14.88 2.71 -26.03
N ARG A 407 15.54 2.12 -27.04
CA ARG A 407 15.14 0.84 -27.63
C ARG A 407 15.07 -0.29 -26.61
N ARG A 408 16.06 -0.41 -25.71
CA ARG A 408 16.07 -1.47 -24.69
C ARG A 408 14.86 -1.33 -23.78
N GLU A 409 14.59 -0.11 -23.32
CA GLU A 409 13.51 0.14 -22.36
C GLU A 409 12.11 0.01 -22.98
N TYR A 410 11.89 0.49 -24.21
CA TYR A 410 10.63 0.22 -24.91
C TYR A 410 10.39 -1.29 -25.10
N VAL A 411 11.43 -2.04 -25.46
CA VAL A 411 11.33 -3.51 -25.61
C VAL A 411 11.07 -4.18 -24.25
N SER A 412 11.64 -3.68 -23.15
CA SER A 412 11.33 -4.16 -21.80
C SER A 412 9.85 -3.94 -21.47
N ALA A 413 9.34 -2.72 -21.68
CA ALA A 413 7.93 -2.40 -21.45
C ALA A 413 6.98 -3.28 -22.28
N ILE A 414 7.27 -3.48 -23.56
CA ILE A 414 6.45 -4.34 -24.46
C ILE A 414 6.46 -5.81 -24.01
N LYS A 415 7.57 -6.30 -23.48
CA LYS A 415 7.69 -7.69 -23.01
C LYS A 415 6.93 -7.98 -21.72
N MET A 416 6.72 -6.96 -20.89
CA MET A 416 5.98 -7.11 -19.62
C MET A 416 4.52 -7.44 -19.89
N ASP A 417 3.86 -6.57 -20.65
CA ASP A 417 2.51 -6.82 -21.13
C ASP A 417 2.34 -6.20 -22.53
N PRO A 418 2.33 -7.01 -23.60
CA PRO A 418 2.17 -6.50 -24.94
C PRO A 418 0.76 -5.93 -25.21
N THR A 419 -0.25 -6.28 -24.41
CA THR A 419 -1.63 -5.82 -24.58
C THR A 419 -1.87 -4.43 -24.01
N HIS A 420 -1.14 -4.05 -22.95
CA HIS A 420 -1.13 -2.69 -22.38
C HIS A 420 0.06 -1.83 -22.86
N ALA A 421 0.70 -2.18 -23.98
CA ALA A 421 1.93 -1.51 -24.45
C ALA A 421 1.69 -0.50 -25.59
N GLY A 422 0.49 0.05 -25.74
CA GLY A 422 0.12 0.98 -26.81
C GLY A 422 1.08 2.16 -26.93
N LEU A 423 1.33 2.84 -25.80
CA LEU A 423 2.27 3.96 -25.69
C LEU A 423 3.70 3.53 -26.02
N ALA A 424 4.14 2.39 -25.52
CA ALA A 424 5.49 1.86 -25.77
C ALA A 424 5.69 1.57 -27.27
N TYR A 425 4.73 0.93 -27.94
CA TYR A 425 4.77 0.69 -29.38
C TYR A 425 4.81 2.00 -30.17
N ALA A 426 3.93 2.95 -29.84
CA ALA A 426 3.83 4.22 -30.53
C ALA A 426 5.14 5.02 -30.41
N ARG A 427 5.67 5.16 -29.19
CA ARG A 427 6.93 5.85 -28.93
C ARG A 427 8.13 5.12 -29.53
N TYR A 428 8.14 3.79 -29.50
CA TYR A 428 9.19 3.02 -30.14
C TYR A 428 9.21 3.20 -31.66
N ALA A 429 8.05 3.35 -32.30
CA ALA A 429 7.92 3.61 -33.73
C ALA A 429 8.64 4.90 -34.16
N GLU A 430 8.73 5.89 -33.28
CA GLU A 430 9.41 7.16 -33.54
C GLU A 430 10.92 6.98 -33.77
N LEU A 431 11.54 5.91 -33.23
CA LEU A 431 12.96 5.60 -33.43
C LEU A 431 13.29 4.98 -34.81
N PHE A 432 12.27 4.66 -35.62
CA PHE A 432 12.48 4.02 -36.92
C PHE A 432 12.28 5.01 -38.06
N LEU A 433 13.31 5.17 -38.89
CA LEU A 433 13.24 5.93 -40.14
C LEU A 433 12.58 5.12 -41.27
N ASP A 434 12.69 3.79 -41.23
CA ASP A 434 12.04 2.90 -42.20
C ASP A 434 10.52 2.94 -42.02
N ARG A 435 9.80 3.31 -43.09
CA ARG A 435 8.34 3.48 -43.05
C ARG A 435 7.61 2.17 -42.74
N LYS A 436 8.14 1.03 -43.18
CA LYS A 436 7.49 -0.27 -43.02
C LYS A 436 7.55 -0.73 -41.56
N GLU A 437 8.72 -0.65 -40.94
CA GLU A 437 8.88 -0.97 -39.51
C GLU A 437 8.10 0.00 -38.61
N ARG A 438 8.13 1.30 -38.92
CA ARG A 438 7.31 2.30 -38.21
C ARG A 438 5.82 1.95 -38.29
N SER A 439 5.30 1.70 -39.50
CA SER A 439 3.88 1.38 -39.68
C SER A 439 3.47 0.09 -38.97
N LYS A 440 4.38 -0.88 -38.88
CA LYS A 440 4.13 -2.13 -38.15
C LYS A 440 3.97 -1.88 -36.64
N LEU A 441 4.85 -1.08 -36.05
CA LEU A 441 4.76 -0.73 -34.63
C LEU A 441 3.52 0.09 -34.30
N LEU A 442 3.15 1.06 -35.15
CA LEU A 442 1.90 1.80 -34.99
C LEU A 442 0.66 0.88 -35.12
N GLY A 443 0.73 -0.14 -35.97
CA GLY A 443 -0.30 -1.19 -36.04
C GLY A 443 -0.45 -1.96 -34.72
N PHE A 444 0.66 -2.25 -34.04
CA PHE A 444 0.60 -2.87 -32.71
C PHE A 444 0.12 -1.90 -31.61
N ALA A 445 0.46 -0.61 -31.71
CA ALA A 445 -0.08 0.40 -30.80
C ALA A 445 -1.61 0.44 -30.88
N ASN A 446 -2.17 0.52 -32.09
CA ASN A 446 -3.62 0.49 -32.29
C ASN A 446 -4.25 -0.82 -31.82
N TRP A 447 -3.61 -1.97 -32.10
CA TRP A 447 -4.10 -3.26 -31.63
C TRP A 447 -4.15 -3.33 -30.10
N ALA A 448 -3.13 -2.82 -29.40
CA ALA A 448 -3.11 -2.76 -27.93
C ALA A 448 -4.24 -1.85 -27.43
N ASP A 449 -4.33 -0.62 -27.93
CA ASP A 449 -5.39 0.32 -27.53
C ASP A 449 -6.81 -0.23 -27.81
N ASP A 450 -7.02 -0.98 -28.89
CA ASP A 450 -8.33 -1.55 -29.25
C ASP A 450 -8.83 -2.63 -28.27
N LEU A 451 -7.93 -3.25 -27.50
CA LEU A 451 -8.27 -4.22 -26.44
C LEU A 451 -8.83 -3.54 -25.19
N HIS A 452 -8.58 -2.24 -25.02
CA HIS A 452 -8.86 -1.48 -23.81
C HIS A 452 -9.82 -0.32 -24.12
N GLU A 453 -11.09 -0.47 -23.70
CA GLU A 453 -12.12 0.55 -23.94
C GLU A 453 -11.72 1.92 -23.39
N GLU A 454 -10.97 1.92 -22.28
CA GLU A 454 -10.41 3.08 -21.61
C GLU A 454 -9.43 3.92 -22.43
N CYS A 455 -8.74 3.30 -23.39
CA CYS A 455 -7.85 4.03 -24.30
C CYS A 455 -8.62 4.84 -25.36
N ARG A 456 -9.91 4.54 -25.57
CA ARG A 456 -10.80 5.26 -26.48
C ARG A 456 -11.64 6.33 -25.77
N ALA A 457 -11.60 6.39 -24.44
CA ALA A 457 -12.35 7.34 -23.63
C ALA A 457 -11.59 8.67 -23.47
N THR A 458 -12.33 9.74 -23.14
CA THR A 458 -11.74 11.06 -22.84
C THR A 458 -11.26 11.09 -21.38
N ASN A 459 -10.04 10.61 -21.15
CA ASN A 459 -9.40 10.52 -19.83
C ASN A 459 -8.24 11.54 -19.70
N SER A 460 -7.74 11.79 -18.47
CA SER A 460 -6.55 12.63 -18.28
C SER A 460 -5.33 12.01 -18.98
N THR A 461 -4.36 12.87 -19.35
CA THR A 461 -3.13 12.39 -20.01
C THR A 461 -2.36 11.43 -19.10
N SER A 462 -2.20 11.76 -17.82
CA SER A 462 -1.52 10.89 -16.85
C SER A 462 -2.20 9.53 -16.68
N LEU A 463 -3.53 9.48 -16.73
CA LEU A 463 -4.28 8.24 -16.65
C LEU A 463 -4.08 7.37 -17.89
N LEU A 464 -4.17 7.97 -19.09
CA LEU A 464 -3.90 7.25 -20.34
C LEU A 464 -2.45 6.74 -20.42
N GLU A 465 -1.48 7.52 -19.94
CA GLU A 465 -0.07 7.10 -19.86
C GLU A 465 0.11 5.93 -18.87
N ALA A 466 -0.52 6.00 -17.70
CA ALA A 466 -0.48 4.94 -16.69
C ALA A 466 -1.15 3.64 -17.18
N LEU A 467 -2.17 3.74 -18.02
CA LEU A 467 -2.84 2.60 -18.67
C LEU A 467 -2.11 2.11 -19.92
N GLY A 468 -1.00 2.76 -20.31
CA GLY A 468 -0.21 2.39 -21.47
C GLY A 468 -0.91 2.67 -22.81
N CYS A 469 -1.92 3.52 -22.83
CA CYS A 469 -2.63 3.92 -24.04
C CYS A 469 -1.77 4.82 -24.93
N SER A 470 -1.86 4.69 -26.25
CA SER A 470 -1.13 5.59 -27.15
C SER A 470 -1.76 7.01 -27.15
N VAL A 471 -1.26 7.88 -26.25
CA VAL A 471 -1.76 9.25 -26.02
C VAL A 471 -1.68 10.15 -27.27
N ALA A 472 -1.01 9.71 -28.34
CA ALA A 472 -0.83 10.44 -29.58
C ALA A 472 -1.41 9.70 -30.81
N MET A 473 -2.68 9.34 -30.79
CA MET A 473 -3.48 9.10 -32.02
C MET A 473 -4.92 9.66 -31.93
N HIS A 474 -5.44 9.93 -30.73
CA HIS A 474 -6.85 10.35 -30.56
C HIS A 474 -7.09 11.86 -30.75
N ALA A 475 -6.02 12.69 -30.67
CA ALA A 475 -6.11 14.14 -30.86
C ALA A 475 -6.36 14.58 -32.32
N GLU A 476 -6.13 13.70 -33.32
CA GLU A 476 -6.49 13.98 -34.71
C GLU A 476 -7.98 13.68 -35.03
N THR A 477 -8.72 13.10 -34.08
CA THR A 477 -10.16 12.76 -34.23
C THR A 477 -11.08 13.58 -33.34
N ILE A 478 -10.76 14.86 -33.09
CA ILE A 478 -11.85 15.81 -32.84
C ILE A 478 -12.59 15.94 -34.18
N ARG A 479 -13.75 15.28 -34.32
CA ARG A 479 -14.71 15.57 -35.39
C ARG A 479 -15.20 17.01 -35.22
N VAL A 480 -14.42 17.97 -35.71
CA VAL A 480 -14.92 19.29 -36.00
C VAL A 480 -15.80 19.12 -37.24
N VAL A 481 -17.11 19.10 -37.04
CA VAL A 481 -18.05 19.40 -38.13
C VAL A 481 -17.84 20.88 -38.44
N SER A 482 -16.92 21.18 -39.35
CA SER A 482 -16.80 22.49 -39.98
C SER A 482 -16.95 22.31 -41.47
N THR A 483 -18.09 22.71 -41.98
CA THR A 483 -18.26 23.10 -43.38
C THR A 483 -17.26 24.22 -43.65
N ASP A 484 -16.20 23.96 -44.41
CA ASP A 484 -15.81 24.81 -45.54
C ASP A 484 -14.55 24.28 -46.24
N ASN A 485 -14.65 24.23 -47.56
CA ASN A 485 -13.57 23.93 -48.50
C ASN A 485 -12.48 25.00 -48.39
N HIS A 486 -11.25 24.63 -48.03
CA HIS A 486 -10.02 24.88 -48.82
C HIS A 486 -8.78 24.35 -48.08
N GLY A 487 -7.91 23.66 -48.84
CA GLY A 487 -6.77 22.92 -48.31
C GLY A 487 -5.63 23.80 -47.80
N GLY A 488 -5.20 23.48 -46.59
CA GLY A 488 -3.95 23.91 -45.97
C GLY A 488 -3.76 23.07 -44.70
N VAL A 489 -2.60 22.42 -44.56
CA VAL A 489 -2.24 21.70 -43.34
C VAL A 489 -1.92 22.75 -42.27
N GLU A 490 -2.89 23.10 -41.45
CA GLU A 490 -2.64 23.80 -40.19
C GLU A 490 -2.28 22.73 -39.15
N THR A 491 -1.02 22.74 -38.72
CA THR A 491 -0.61 22.13 -37.47
C THR A 491 -1.38 22.80 -36.35
N VAL A 492 -2.40 22.13 -35.81
CA VAL A 492 -3.10 22.56 -34.61
C VAL A 492 -2.10 22.42 -33.46
N ALA A 493 -1.43 23.52 -33.13
CA ALA A 493 -0.75 23.67 -31.86
C ALA A 493 -1.78 23.33 -30.77
N ALA A 494 -1.42 22.41 -29.87
CA ALA A 494 -2.17 22.17 -28.65
C ALA A 494 -2.57 23.53 -28.07
N ARG A 495 -3.88 23.77 -27.89
CA ARG A 495 -4.35 25.00 -27.25
C ARG A 495 -3.57 25.14 -25.96
N VAL A 496 -2.65 26.11 -25.93
CA VAL A 496 -1.96 26.52 -24.71
C VAL A 496 -3.08 26.98 -23.78
N THR A 497 -3.43 26.13 -22.83
CA THR A 497 -4.26 26.52 -21.70
C THR A 497 -3.58 27.74 -21.07
N PRO A 498 -4.32 28.81 -20.75
CA PRO A 498 -3.72 29.98 -20.12
C PRO A 498 -2.94 29.51 -18.89
N ALA A 499 -1.69 29.97 -18.75
CA ALA A 499 -0.80 29.55 -17.68
C ALA A 499 -1.53 29.57 -16.33
N THR A 500 -1.69 28.40 -15.73
CA THR A 500 -2.38 28.24 -14.46
C THR A 500 -1.66 29.06 -13.39
N ASP A 501 -2.42 29.86 -12.63
CA ASP A 501 -1.86 30.60 -11.49
C ASP A 501 -1.53 29.62 -10.35
N CYS A 502 -0.26 29.25 -10.25
CA CYS A 502 0.25 28.34 -9.22
C CYS A 502 0.48 29.01 -7.85
N ARG A 503 0.25 30.33 -7.71
CA ARG A 503 0.56 31.05 -6.46
C ARG A 503 -0.27 30.53 -5.30
N GLY A 504 0.41 30.21 -4.20
CA GLY A 504 -0.23 29.73 -2.97
C GLY A 504 -0.62 28.25 -2.98
N LEU A 505 -0.27 27.50 -4.03
CA LEU A 505 -0.51 26.05 -4.12
C LEU A 505 0.70 25.22 -3.66
N ALA A 506 1.83 25.87 -3.35
CA ALA A 506 3.05 25.22 -2.90
C ALA A 506 2.88 24.60 -1.52
N VAL A 507 3.59 23.50 -1.29
CA VAL A 507 3.59 22.81 0.00
C VAL A 507 4.29 23.67 1.05
N ASP A 508 3.72 23.87 2.24
CA ASP A 508 4.31 24.72 3.28
C ASP A 508 5.63 24.11 3.80
N ASP A 509 6.76 24.76 3.53
CA ASP A 509 8.11 24.34 3.96
C ASP A 509 8.26 24.21 5.49
N ARG A 510 7.26 24.66 6.27
CA ARG A 510 7.24 24.56 7.74
C ARG A 510 6.64 23.26 8.28
N LEU A 511 6.03 22.42 7.43
CA LEU A 511 5.55 21.10 7.88
C LEU A 511 6.76 20.25 8.29
N PRO A 512 6.85 19.81 9.57
CA PRO A 512 8.01 19.03 10.00
C PRO A 512 8.03 17.69 9.26
N PRO A 513 9.17 17.25 8.70
CA PRO A 513 9.32 15.85 8.33
C PRO A 513 9.16 15.01 9.61
N GLU A 514 8.40 13.91 9.57
CA GLU A 514 8.48 12.95 10.68
C GLU A 514 9.93 12.48 10.84
N ASP A 515 10.32 12.23 12.08
CA ASP A 515 11.68 11.83 12.47
C ASP A 515 12.22 10.71 11.57
N GLY A 516 13.33 11.01 10.87
CA GLY A 516 14.09 10.00 10.11
C GLY A 516 14.13 10.23 8.59
N LEU A 517 14.59 11.41 8.15
CA LEU A 517 15.07 11.57 6.78
C LEU A 517 16.36 10.73 6.59
N PRO A 518 16.43 9.80 5.61
CA PRO A 518 17.70 9.33 5.13
C PRO A 518 18.41 10.48 4.40
N ASP A 519 19.73 10.54 4.53
CA ASP A 519 20.56 11.37 3.67
C ASP A 519 20.39 10.90 2.22
N PHE A 520 19.86 11.75 1.33
CA PHE A 520 19.56 11.43 -0.07
C PHE A 520 20.78 10.92 -0.85
N ALA A 521 22.00 11.14 -0.33
CA ALA A 521 23.23 10.55 -0.84
C ALA A 521 23.30 9.01 -0.72
N GLN A 522 22.40 8.37 0.04
CA GLN A 522 22.39 6.91 0.26
C GLN A 522 21.39 6.14 -0.63
N ILE A 523 20.57 6.83 -1.44
CA ILE A 523 19.54 6.20 -2.31
C ILE A 523 20.03 6.04 -3.76
N VAL A 524 21.19 6.61 -4.11
CA VAL A 524 21.82 6.39 -5.42
C VAL A 524 22.53 5.02 -5.41
N PRO A 525 22.39 4.19 -6.46
CA PRO A 525 23.00 2.85 -6.52
C PRO A 525 24.53 2.84 -6.41
#